data_AF-A0A6V7LCV0-F1
#
_entry.id   AF-A0A6V7LCV0-F1
#
_cell.length_a   1.000
_cell.length_b   1.000
_cell.length_c   1.000
_cell.angle_alpha   90.00
_cell.angle_beta   90.00
_cell.angle_gamma   90.00
#
_symmetry.space_group_name_H-M   'P 1'
#
loop_
_entity.id
_entity.type
_entity.pdbx_description
1 polymer ?
#
loop_
_entity_poly.entity_id
_entity_poly.type
_entity_poly.pdbx_seq_one_letter_code
_entity_poly.pdbx_strand_id
1 'polypeptide(L)'
;FIGEEDTAKLGILPELTNSPTWIIDPIDGTTNFVHCFPQIGICIALSINKIIEFGIIYNPILKQFFSGRRGGGARLNGKLLKTSSKT
;
A
#
# COMPACT_ATOMS: atom_id res chain seq x y z
N PHE A 1 -10.79 9.45 3.78
CA PHE A 1 -9.77 8.67 3.05
C PHE A 1 -8.61 9.61 2.73
N ILE A 2 -7.43 9.09 2.46
CA ILE A 2 -6.22 9.83 2.15
C ILE A 2 -5.68 9.23 0.85
N GLY A 3 -5.70 10.01 -0.23
CA GLY A 3 -5.16 9.62 -1.53
C GLY A 3 -3.96 10.49 -1.89
N GLU A 4 -2.93 9.91 -2.49
CA GLU A 4 -1.76 10.66 -2.97
C GLU A 4 -2.17 11.83 -3.89
N GLU A 5 -2.94 11.52 -4.94
CA GLU A 5 -3.35 12.50 -5.96
C GLU A 5 -4.26 13.60 -5.43
N ASP A 6 -5.09 13.29 -4.42
CA ASP A 6 -5.95 14.28 -3.78
C ASP A 6 -5.14 15.20 -2.88
N THR A 7 -4.16 14.64 -2.17
CA THR A 7 -3.21 15.40 -1.34
C THR A 7 -2.37 16.34 -2.21
N ALA A 8 -1.91 15.88 -3.37
CA ALA A 8 -1.15 16.67 -4.33
C ALA A 8 -1.98 17.85 -4.89
N LYS A 9 -3.26 17.63 -5.21
CA LYS A 9 -4.16 18.68 -5.70
C LYS A 9 -4.51 19.73 -4.64
N LEU A 10 -4.73 19.30 -3.40
CA LEU A 10 -5.16 20.19 -2.33
C LEU A 10 -4.00 20.97 -1.72
N GLY A 11 -2.75 20.50 -1.87
CA GLY A 11 -1.57 21.12 -1.27
C GLY A 11 -1.56 21.09 0.26
N ILE A 12 -2.44 20.29 0.86
CA ILE A 12 -2.60 20.15 2.31
C ILE A 12 -2.42 18.67 2.65
N LEU A 13 -1.53 18.38 3.60
CA LEU A 13 -1.40 17.04 4.15
C LEU A 13 -2.62 16.73 5.03
N PRO A 14 -3.42 15.70 4.70
CA PRO A 14 -4.56 15.33 5.55
C PRO A 14 -4.07 14.78 6.89
N GLU A 15 -4.76 15.16 7.96
CA GLU A 15 -4.49 14.59 9.29
C GLU A 15 -4.99 13.13 9.34
N LEU A 16 -4.13 12.23 9.80
CA LEU A 16 -4.56 10.88 10.17
C LEU A 16 -5.28 10.91 11.52
N THR A 17 -6.60 10.72 11.50
CA THR A 17 -7.46 10.73 12.70
C THR A 17 -7.64 9.32 13.28
N ASN A 18 -8.38 9.20 14.38
CA ASN A 18 -8.73 7.90 14.96
C ASN A 18 -9.80 7.14 14.14
N SER A 19 -10.53 7.83 13.27
CA SER A 19 -11.57 7.22 12.45
C SER A 19 -10.98 6.25 11.42
N PRO A 20 -11.70 5.18 11.04
CA PRO A 20 -11.30 4.30 9.95
C PRO A 20 -10.97 5.09 8.69
N THR A 21 -9.71 4.99 8.23
CA THR A 21 -9.18 5.78 7.13
C THR A 21 -8.49 4.88 6.13
N TRP A 22 -8.98 4.88 4.90
CA TRP A 22 -8.29 4.29 3.76
C TRP A 22 -7.17 5.22 3.29
N ILE A 23 -5.97 4.67 3.14
CA ILE A 23 -4.78 5.35 2.61
C ILE A 23 -4.45 4.68 1.29
N ILE A 24 -4.40 5.44 0.21
CA ILE A 24 -4.36 4.90 -1.16
C ILE A 24 -3.31 5.65 -1.98
N ASP A 25 -2.46 4.87 -2.64
CA ASP A 25 -1.65 5.31 -3.77
C ASP A 25 -2.07 4.46 -4.99
N PRO A 26 -2.62 5.09 -6.03
CA PRO A 26 -3.13 4.37 -7.20
C PRO A 26 -2.00 3.78 -8.07
N ILE A 27 -0.83 4.40 -8.13
CA ILE A 27 0.31 3.98 -8.96
C ILE A 27 1.62 4.38 -8.26
N ASP A 28 2.08 3.53 -7.34
CA ASP A 28 3.44 3.62 -6.83
C ASP A 28 4.42 3.24 -7.95
N GLY A 29 5.41 4.10 -8.19
CA GLY A 29 6.33 3.99 -9.30
C GLY A 29 5.80 4.60 -10.61
N THR A 30 5.15 5.77 -10.57
CA THR A 30 4.70 6.51 -11.77
C THR A 30 5.78 6.64 -12.87
N THR A 31 7.04 6.91 -12.52
CA THR A 31 8.17 6.90 -13.47
C THR A 31 8.34 5.53 -14.15
N ASN A 32 8.29 4.44 -13.38
CA ASN A 32 8.38 3.09 -13.92
C ASN A 32 7.19 2.80 -14.84
N PHE A 33 5.98 3.22 -14.45
CA PHE A 33 4.78 3.09 -15.27
C PHE A 33 4.93 3.79 -16.62
N VAL A 34 5.37 5.05 -16.63
CA VAL A 34 5.58 5.85 -17.86
C VAL A 34 6.64 5.22 -18.77
N HIS A 35 7.68 4.60 -18.20
CA HIS A 35 8.75 3.96 -18.96
C HIS A 35 8.53 2.46 -19.20
N CYS A 36 7.33 1.93 -18.94
CA CYS A 36 7.00 0.51 -19.10
C CYS A 36 7.92 -0.44 -18.30
N PHE A 37 8.52 0.03 -17.21
CA PHE A 37 9.29 -0.81 -16.31
C PHE A 37 8.34 -1.56 -15.36
N PRO A 38 8.45 -2.89 -15.21
CA PRO A 38 7.39 -3.71 -14.61
C PRO A 38 7.25 -3.56 -13.09
N GLN A 39 8.06 -2.70 -12.46
CA GLN A 39 8.09 -2.52 -11.01
C GLN A 39 7.18 -1.36 -10.60
N ILE A 40 5.88 -1.66 -10.50
CA ILE A 40 4.81 -0.75 -10.06
C ILE A 40 3.97 -1.38 -8.96
N GLY A 41 3.20 -0.58 -8.22
CA GLY A 41 2.28 -1.09 -7.19
C GLY A 41 1.01 -0.25 -7.07
N ILE A 42 -0.14 -0.92 -6.93
CA ILE A 42 -1.35 -0.32 -6.38
C ILE A 42 -1.32 -0.57 -4.88
N CYS A 43 -1.29 0.50 -4.08
CA CYS A 43 -1.09 0.42 -2.64
C CYS A 43 -2.35 0.88 -1.90
N ILE A 44 -2.87 0.02 -1.01
CA ILE A 44 -4.04 0.35 -0.18
C ILE A 44 -3.78 -0.10 1.25
N ALA A 45 -4.01 0.78 2.21
CA ALA A 45 -3.98 0.47 3.64
C ALA A 45 -5.25 0.95 4.34
N LEU A 46 -5.64 0.23 5.40
CA LEU A 46 -6.69 0.63 6.33
C LEU A 46 -6.06 0.98 7.67
N SER A 47 -6.26 2.22 8.10
CA SER A 47 -5.91 2.69 9.44
C SER A 47 -7.16 2.77 10.32
N ILE A 48 -7.08 2.32 11.57
CA ILE A 48 -8.09 2.51 12.61
C ILE A 48 -7.36 2.95 13.88
N ASN A 49 -7.84 4.00 14.56
CA ASN A 49 -7.16 4.58 15.73
C ASN A 49 -5.68 4.93 15.45
N LYS A 50 -5.39 5.43 14.24
CA LYS A 50 -4.03 5.73 13.74
C LYS A 50 -3.09 4.50 13.66
N ILE A 51 -3.62 3.28 13.74
CA ILE A 51 -2.87 2.03 13.62
C ILE A 51 -3.22 1.38 12.28
N ILE A 52 -2.21 0.92 11.53
CA ILE A 52 -2.44 0.15 10.29
C ILE A 52 -2.94 -1.26 10.66
N GLU A 53 -4.19 -1.56 10.28
CA GLU A 53 -4.83 -2.85 10.54
C GLU A 53 -4.63 -3.83 9.39
N PHE A 54 -4.59 -3.31 8.17
CA PHE A 54 -4.51 -4.09 6.94
C PHE A 54 -3.81 -3.29 5.84
N GLY A 55 -3.10 -3.98 4.96
CA GLY A 55 -2.47 -3.38 3.78
C GLY A 55 -2.35 -4.37 2.63
N ILE A 56 -2.43 -3.85 1.41
CA ILE A 56 -2.16 -4.58 0.17
C ILE A 56 -1.25 -3.77 -0.74
N ILE A 57 -0.43 -4.49 -1.50
CA ILE A 57 0.32 -3.97 -2.63
C ILE A 57 0.08 -4.93 -3.78
N TYR A 58 -0.44 -4.43 -4.89
CA TYR A 58 -0.69 -5.24 -6.07
C TYR A 58 0.10 -4.75 -7.27
N ASN A 59 0.98 -5.59 -7.79
CA ASN A 59 1.62 -5.39 -9.08
C ASN A 59 0.86 -6.22 -10.15
N PRO A 60 0.08 -5.58 -11.05
CA PRO A 60 -0.69 -6.29 -12.06
C PRO A 60 0.17 -6.93 -13.16
N ILE A 61 1.34 -6.34 -13.45
CA ILE A 61 2.26 -6.81 -14.50
C ILE A 61 2.91 -8.13 -14.06
N LEU A 62 3.42 -8.16 -12.83
CA LEU A 62 4.07 -9.33 -12.24
C LEU A 62 3.08 -10.32 -11.60
N LYS A 63 1.79 -9.97 -11.54
CA LYS A 63 0.75 -10.73 -10.83
C LYS A 63 1.14 -11.05 -9.38
N GLN A 64 1.69 -10.05 -8.70
CA GLN A 64 2.12 -10.15 -7.31
C GLN A 64 1.13 -9.40 -6.42
N PHE A 65 0.38 -10.14 -5.61
CA PHE A 65 -0.53 -9.61 -4.62
C PHE A 65 0.05 -9.81 -3.24
N PHE A 66 0.68 -8.76 -2.72
CA PHE A 66 1.11 -8.68 -1.35
C PHE A 66 -0.06 -8.25 -0.46
N SER A 67 -0.24 -8.93 0.66
CA SER A 67 -1.25 -8.56 1.66
C SER A 67 -0.70 -8.77 3.06
N GLY A 68 -1.14 -7.95 4.00
CA GLY A 68 -0.78 -8.06 5.40
C GLY A 68 -1.92 -7.62 6.29
N ARG A 69 -2.08 -8.29 7.42
CA ARG A 69 -3.04 -7.89 8.46
C ARG A 69 -2.33 -7.91 9.81
N ARG A 70 -2.62 -6.93 10.65
CA ARG A 70 -2.12 -6.87 12.02
C ARG A 70 -2.50 -8.16 12.77
N GLY A 71 -1.50 -8.83 13.33
CA GLY A 71 -1.64 -10.15 13.98
C GLY A 71 -1.90 -11.34 13.04
N GLY A 72 -2.08 -11.12 11.74
CA GLY A 72 -2.38 -12.17 10.74
C GLY A 72 -1.21 -12.55 9.81
N GLY A 73 -0.07 -11.88 9.95
CA GLY A 73 1.10 -12.07 9.09
C GLY A 73 0.97 -11.41 7.71
N ALA A 74 1.98 -11.62 6.87
CA ALA A 74 2.06 -11.11 5.50
C ALA A 74 2.06 -12.26 4.49
N ARG A 75 1.52 -12.02 3.29
CA ARG A 75 1.37 -13.02 2.23
C ARG A 75 1.72 -12.44 0.87
N LEU A 76 2.26 -13.27 -0.01
CA LEU A 76 2.40 -13.04 -1.45
C LEU A 76 1.59 -14.11 -2.18
N ASN A 77 0.57 -13.71 -2.93
CA ASN A 77 -0.31 -14.62 -3.68
C ASN A 77 -0.87 -15.74 -2.79
N GLY A 78 -1.31 -15.37 -1.57
CA GLY A 78 -1.85 -16.29 -0.56
C GLY A 78 -0.79 -17.05 0.26
N LYS A 79 0.47 -17.11 -0.18
CA LYS A 79 1.56 -17.81 0.54
C LYS A 79 2.16 -16.92 1.63
N LEU A 80 2.36 -17.46 2.83
CA LEU A 80 2.93 -16.72 3.96
C LEU A 80 4.36 -16.27 3.66
N LEU A 81 4.67 -15.01 3.97
CA LEU A 81 5.99 -14.43 3.88
C LEU A 81 6.72 -14.51 5.23
N LYS A 82 8.03 -14.63 5.17
CA LYS A 82 8.94 -14.48 6.31
C LYS A 82 10.10 -13.60 5.91
N THR A 83 10.56 -12.78 6.84
CA THR A 83 11.81 -12.02 6.64
C THR A 83 12.99 -12.98 6.64
N SER A 84 14.10 -12.55 6.04
CA SER A 84 15.35 -13.30 6.20
C SER A 84 15.85 -13.20 7.66
N SER A 85 16.69 -14.14 8.07
CA SER A 85 17.35 -14.11 9.39
C SER A 85 18.59 -13.21 9.43
N LYS A 86 18.88 -12.48 8.34
CA LYS A 86 20.00 -11.53 8.30
C LYS A 86 19.50 -10.16 8.77
N THR A 87 20.20 -9.61 9.76
CA THR A 87 20.04 -8.23 10.24
C THR A 87 21.02 -7.33 9.51
#